data_AF-A0A9Q1CXV0-F1
#
_entry.id   AF-A0A9Q1CXV0-F1
#
_cell.length_a   1.000
_cell.length_b   1.000
_cell.length_c   1.000
_cell.angle_alpha   90.00
_cell.angle_beta   90.00
_cell.angle_gamma   90.00
#
_symmetry.space_group_name_H-M   'P 1'
#
loop_
_entity.id
_entity.type
_entity.pdbx_description
1 polymer ?
#
loop_
_entity_poly.entity_id
_entity_poly.type
_entity_poly.pdbx_seq_one_letter_code
_entity_poly.pdbx_strand_id
1 'polypeptide(L)'
;MRCDWPSQAANEALSQMHLQCPLLLVSAGCWWARLGPVLVSLWRRLSEDPLPEEIMRLADSYTWACSVVRAESQPWPSAPPLLLAACLHHAGGRSLSAALGQLGRQRQERAHAAQVLVFLLFFFITDLLSALLQNQDESVESAQGVCVQILSRLEDCTDWLPLFQPPGPEQGSCREVTMVTTDRHLRLMPLGFYSVVPHLDGEVLGRLARAPGFLLSAVRCYSALNALFLDGYTPVPPADPLPNQVDPLRIMARARQALFRIIALSPDASVSHSVRRQLQEVCGDLDPEVSAALSSHLAPPSPDPALQELDFL
;
A
#
# COMPACT_ATOMS: atom_id res chain seq x y z
N MET A 1 26.34 -23.75 -23.10
CA MET A 1 26.69 -22.94 -21.91
C MET A 1 28.13 -22.49 -22.05
N ARG A 2 28.50 -21.25 -21.67
CA ARG A 2 29.89 -20.74 -21.72
C ARG A 2 30.58 -20.69 -20.35
N CYS A 3 29.82 -20.86 -19.27
CA CYS A 3 30.34 -20.86 -17.90
C CYS A 3 30.61 -22.29 -17.45
N ASP A 4 31.63 -22.47 -16.62
CA ASP A 4 31.99 -23.77 -16.03
C ASP A 4 30.95 -24.25 -15.00
N TRP A 5 30.24 -23.29 -14.37
CA TRP A 5 29.19 -23.54 -13.38
C TRP A 5 27.91 -22.78 -13.75
N PRO A 6 27.10 -23.28 -14.69
CA PRO A 6 25.92 -22.58 -15.17
C PRO A 6 24.90 -22.28 -14.08
N SER A 7 24.65 -23.24 -13.17
CA SER A 7 23.72 -23.08 -12.05
C SER A 7 24.12 -21.94 -11.11
N GLN A 8 25.40 -21.87 -10.74
CA GLN A 8 25.91 -20.80 -9.89
C GLN A 8 25.84 -19.44 -10.59
N ALA A 9 26.25 -19.36 -11.86
CA ALA A 9 26.17 -18.11 -12.63
C ALA A 9 24.73 -17.60 -12.77
N ALA A 10 23.76 -18.51 -12.92
CA ALA A 10 22.35 -18.16 -12.96
C ALA A 10 21.83 -17.65 -11.60
N ASN A 11 22.22 -18.30 -10.51
CA ASN A 11 21.90 -17.82 -9.15
C ASN A 11 22.46 -16.42 -8.91
N GLU A 12 23.75 -16.19 -9.19
CA GLU A 12 24.39 -14.88 -9.02
C GLU A 12 23.69 -13.79 -9.82
N ALA A 13 23.32 -14.07 -11.07
CA ALA A 13 22.59 -13.13 -11.91
C ALA A 13 21.20 -12.80 -11.34
N LEU A 14 20.44 -13.80 -10.91
CA LEU A 14 19.09 -13.62 -10.36
C LEU A 14 19.12 -12.93 -8.98
N SER A 15 20.09 -13.24 -8.12
CA SER A 15 20.26 -12.55 -6.84
C SER A 15 20.63 -11.06 -7.05
N GLN A 16 21.45 -10.73 -8.06
CA GLN A 16 21.73 -9.34 -8.44
C GLN A 16 20.48 -8.61 -8.96
N MET A 17 19.62 -9.29 -9.73
CA MET A 17 18.35 -8.73 -10.18
C MET A 17 17.45 -8.35 -9.01
N HIS A 18 17.49 -9.08 -7.88
CA HIS A 18 16.73 -8.73 -6.69
C HIS A 18 17.07 -7.33 -6.15
N LEU A 19 18.34 -6.93 -6.27
CA LEU A 19 18.84 -5.65 -5.78
C LEU A 19 18.67 -4.52 -6.80
N GLN A 20 18.83 -4.81 -8.09
CA GLN A 20 18.90 -3.77 -9.13
C GLN A 20 17.60 -3.62 -9.92
N CYS A 21 16.83 -4.70 -10.07
CA CYS A 21 15.61 -4.71 -10.89
C CYS A 21 14.58 -5.72 -10.35
N PRO A 22 14.04 -5.50 -9.13
CA PRO A 22 13.07 -6.41 -8.53
C PRO A 22 11.80 -6.59 -9.39
N LEU A 23 11.49 -5.62 -10.25
CA LEU A 23 10.36 -5.69 -11.18
C LEU A 23 10.38 -6.93 -12.07
N LEU A 24 11.55 -7.37 -12.53
CA LEU A 24 11.67 -8.56 -13.37
C LEU A 24 11.30 -9.83 -12.61
N LEU A 25 11.74 -9.94 -11.35
CA LEU A 25 11.45 -11.11 -10.50
C LEU A 25 9.98 -11.12 -10.05
N VAL A 26 9.44 -9.96 -9.69
CA VAL A 26 8.01 -9.78 -9.40
C VAL A 26 7.16 -10.19 -10.61
N SER A 27 7.53 -9.72 -11.80
CA SER A 27 6.85 -10.10 -13.04
C SER A 27 6.95 -11.60 -13.33
N ALA A 28 8.12 -12.20 -13.12
CA ALA A 28 8.31 -13.63 -13.28
C ALA A 28 7.44 -14.45 -12.31
N GLY A 29 7.32 -14.00 -11.06
CA GLY A 29 6.45 -14.59 -10.04
C GLY A 29 4.97 -14.53 -10.43
N CYS A 30 4.49 -13.37 -10.87
CA CYS A 30 3.11 -13.22 -11.34
C CYS A 30 2.79 -14.19 -12.49
N TRP A 31 3.69 -14.33 -13.47
CA TRP A 31 3.44 -15.15 -14.66
C TRP A 31 4.00 -16.57 -14.56
N TRP A 32 4.33 -17.02 -13.35
CA TRP A 32 5.04 -18.28 -13.13
C TRP A 32 4.31 -19.50 -13.71
N ALA A 33 2.97 -19.53 -13.65
CA ALA A 33 2.17 -20.62 -14.25
C ALA A 33 2.48 -20.88 -15.73
N ARG A 34 2.83 -19.81 -16.48
CA ARG A 34 3.17 -19.89 -17.91
C ARG A 34 4.67 -19.98 -18.12
N LEU A 35 5.44 -19.24 -17.33
CA LEU A 35 6.89 -19.12 -17.47
C LEU A 35 7.65 -20.35 -16.95
N GLY A 36 7.24 -20.89 -15.81
CA GLY A 36 7.92 -21.97 -15.10
C GLY A 36 8.15 -23.22 -15.96
N PRO A 37 7.13 -23.78 -16.64
CA PRO A 37 7.31 -24.95 -17.50
C PRO A 37 8.33 -24.73 -18.62
N VAL A 38 8.35 -23.53 -19.20
CA VAL A 38 9.29 -23.15 -20.27
C VAL A 38 10.71 -23.06 -19.72
N LEU A 39 10.91 -22.35 -18.62
CA LEU A 39 12.24 -22.18 -18.00
C LEU A 39 12.82 -23.53 -17.54
N VAL A 40 12.02 -24.35 -16.86
CA VAL A 40 12.47 -25.66 -16.37
C VAL A 40 12.80 -26.60 -17.53
N SER A 41 11.98 -26.61 -18.60
CA SER A 41 12.26 -27.41 -19.79
C SER A 41 13.53 -26.96 -20.50
N LEU A 42 13.72 -25.65 -20.67
CA LEU A 42 14.93 -25.10 -21.29
C LEU A 42 16.17 -25.40 -20.47
N TRP A 43 16.11 -25.27 -19.14
CA TRP A 43 17.23 -25.58 -18.26
C TRP A 43 17.67 -27.04 -18.40
N ARG A 44 16.72 -27.98 -18.29
CA ARG A 44 16.98 -29.43 -18.42
C ARG A 44 17.52 -29.84 -19.79
N ARG A 45 17.21 -29.06 -20.84
CA ARG A 45 17.72 -29.31 -22.20
C ARG A 45 19.13 -28.76 -22.41
N LEU A 46 19.53 -27.74 -21.65
CA LEU A 46 20.76 -26.99 -21.86
C LEU A 46 21.83 -27.27 -20.80
N SER A 47 21.45 -27.89 -19.69
CA SER A 47 22.29 -28.17 -18.53
C SER A 47 21.95 -29.52 -17.92
N GLU A 48 22.98 -30.21 -17.45
CA GLU A 48 22.86 -31.38 -16.58
C GLU A 48 22.82 -30.97 -15.09
N ASP A 49 23.10 -29.70 -14.78
CA ASP A 49 23.07 -29.15 -13.42
C ASP A 49 21.65 -29.14 -12.82
N PRO A 50 21.53 -29.22 -11.48
CA PRO A 50 20.25 -28.95 -10.81
C PRO A 50 19.70 -27.57 -11.16
N LEU A 51 18.39 -27.41 -10.97
CA LEU A 51 17.73 -26.13 -11.21
C LEU A 51 18.31 -25.07 -10.25
N PRO A 52 18.61 -23.85 -10.73
CA PRO A 52 19.11 -22.78 -9.87
C PRO A 52 18.16 -22.50 -8.71
N GLU A 53 18.72 -22.26 -7.52
CA GLU A 53 18.00 -22.02 -6.27
C GLU A 53 17.05 -20.81 -6.37
N GLU A 54 17.45 -19.76 -7.07
CA GLU A 54 16.61 -18.57 -7.29
C GLU A 54 15.36 -18.89 -8.13
N ILE A 55 15.48 -19.82 -9.09
CA ILE A 55 14.35 -20.30 -9.89
C ILE A 55 13.45 -21.21 -9.05
N MET A 56 14.03 -22.06 -8.19
CA MET A 56 13.27 -22.85 -7.22
C MET A 56 12.50 -21.95 -6.25
N ARG A 57 13.11 -20.86 -5.76
CA ARG A 57 12.47 -19.90 -4.87
C ARG A 57 11.24 -19.26 -5.51
N LEU A 58 11.29 -18.91 -6.79
CA LEU A 58 10.12 -18.43 -7.55
C LEU A 58 9.01 -19.50 -7.60
N ALA A 59 9.39 -20.75 -7.86
CA ALA A 59 8.45 -21.86 -7.90
C ALA A 59 7.78 -22.10 -6.54
N ASP A 60 8.56 -22.13 -5.46
CA ASP A 60 8.09 -22.33 -4.09
C ASP A 60 7.17 -21.19 -3.66
N SER A 61 7.53 -19.94 -3.99
CA SER A 61 6.71 -18.74 -3.74
C SER A 61 5.34 -18.82 -4.43
N TYR A 62 5.32 -19.25 -5.69
CA TYR A 62 4.07 -19.40 -6.44
C TYR A 62 3.22 -20.57 -5.93
N THR A 63 3.84 -21.71 -5.60
CA THR A 63 3.14 -22.86 -5.02
C THR A 63 2.54 -22.53 -3.66
N TRP A 64 3.29 -21.82 -2.81
CA TRP A 64 2.79 -21.30 -1.53
C TRP A 64 1.59 -20.37 -1.74
N ALA A 65 1.66 -19.43 -2.69
CA ALA A 65 0.54 -18.55 -2.99
C ALA A 65 -0.71 -19.35 -3.40
N CYS A 66 -0.55 -20.37 -4.25
CA CYS A 66 -1.65 -21.25 -4.64
C CYS A 66 -2.23 -22.03 -3.46
N SER A 67 -1.40 -22.54 -2.53
CA SER A 67 -1.88 -23.28 -1.37
C SER A 67 -2.65 -22.38 -0.41
N VAL A 68 -2.15 -21.17 -0.14
CA VAL A 68 -2.84 -20.18 0.70
C VAL A 68 -4.22 -19.83 0.13
N VAL A 69 -4.33 -19.66 -1.19
CA VAL A 69 -5.61 -19.40 -1.87
C VAL A 69 -6.59 -20.57 -1.78
N ARG A 70 -6.06 -21.81 -1.75
CA ARG A 70 -6.86 -23.05 -1.56
C ARG A 70 -7.16 -23.36 -0.10
N ALA A 71 -6.81 -22.45 0.81
CA ALA A 71 -6.93 -22.63 2.24
C ALA A 71 -6.08 -23.79 2.80
N GLU A 72 -5.01 -24.18 2.12
CA GLU A 72 -4.09 -25.25 2.50
C GLU A 72 -2.91 -24.69 3.32
N SER A 73 -2.48 -25.44 4.34
CA SER A 73 -1.33 -25.06 5.17
C SER A 73 -0.03 -25.51 4.53
N GLN A 74 0.81 -24.56 4.14
CA GLN A 74 2.20 -24.79 3.76
C GLN A 74 3.16 -23.98 4.64
N PRO A 75 4.41 -24.45 4.80
CA PRO A 75 5.46 -23.66 5.44
C PRO A 75 5.72 -22.38 4.63
N TRP A 76 6.20 -21.34 5.32
CA TRP A 76 6.60 -20.12 4.65
C TRP A 76 7.83 -20.35 3.76
N PRO A 77 7.77 -19.94 2.48
CA PRO A 77 8.93 -20.00 1.61
C PRO A 77 9.98 -18.98 2.06
N SER A 78 11.26 -19.33 1.89
CA SER A 78 12.37 -18.40 2.09
C SER A 78 12.48 -17.45 0.91
N ALA A 79 11.56 -16.48 0.84
CA ALA A 79 11.44 -15.54 -0.25
C ALA A 79 11.11 -14.12 0.25
N PRO A 80 11.50 -13.08 -0.50
CA PRO A 80 11.21 -11.70 -0.10
C PRO A 80 9.71 -11.39 -0.10
N PRO A 81 9.21 -10.59 0.86
CA PRO A 81 7.76 -10.38 1.02
C PRO A 81 7.08 -9.79 -0.23
N LEU A 82 7.79 -8.95 -0.98
CA LEU A 82 7.30 -8.38 -2.24
C LEU A 82 6.99 -9.45 -3.28
N LEU A 83 7.86 -10.47 -3.42
CA LEU A 83 7.65 -11.56 -4.36
C LEU A 83 6.46 -12.43 -3.93
N LEU A 84 6.33 -12.71 -2.64
CA LEU A 84 5.20 -13.46 -2.09
C LEU A 84 3.88 -12.73 -2.30
N ALA A 85 3.84 -11.43 -2.05
CA ALA A 85 2.68 -10.60 -2.33
C ALA A 85 2.30 -10.61 -3.81
N ALA A 86 3.28 -10.55 -4.72
CA ALA A 86 3.05 -10.59 -6.17
C ALA A 86 2.45 -11.94 -6.62
N CYS A 87 3.04 -13.04 -6.17
CA CYS A 87 2.52 -14.38 -6.45
C CYS A 87 1.09 -14.55 -5.90
N LEU A 88 0.84 -14.07 -4.68
CA LEU A 88 -0.48 -14.16 -4.04
C LEU A 88 -1.52 -13.26 -4.72
N HIS A 89 -1.14 -12.05 -5.13
CA HIS A 89 -1.99 -11.14 -5.90
C HIS A 89 -2.47 -11.81 -7.19
N HIS A 90 -1.56 -12.44 -7.94
CA HIS A 90 -1.90 -13.12 -9.19
C HIS A 90 -2.68 -14.43 -8.98
N ALA A 91 -2.33 -15.21 -7.96
CA ALA A 91 -3.03 -16.47 -7.65
C ALA A 91 -4.42 -16.25 -7.01
N GLY A 92 -4.60 -15.11 -6.32
CA GLY A 92 -5.69 -14.83 -5.38
C GLY A 92 -7.07 -14.73 -6.00
N GLY A 93 -7.20 -14.11 -7.17
CA GLY A 93 -8.47 -13.91 -7.87
C GLY A 93 -9.66 -13.62 -6.92
N ARG A 94 -10.77 -14.34 -7.09
CA ARG A 94 -11.97 -14.22 -6.24
C ARG A 94 -11.84 -14.89 -4.86
N SER A 95 -10.82 -15.71 -4.65
CA SER A 95 -10.61 -16.50 -3.42
C SER A 95 -9.70 -15.82 -2.39
N LEU A 96 -9.24 -14.60 -2.69
CA LEU A 96 -8.28 -13.90 -1.85
C LEU A 96 -8.82 -13.54 -0.45
N SER A 97 -10.13 -13.31 -0.30
CA SER A 97 -10.72 -13.02 1.02
C SER A 97 -10.47 -14.16 2.03
N ALA A 98 -10.58 -15.42 1.57
CA ALA A 98 -10.27 -16.59 2.39
C ALA A 98 -8.78 -16.67 2.75
N ALA A 99 -7.90 -16.39 1.77
CA ALA A 99 -6.45 -16.33 1.97
C ALA A 99 -6.03 -15.28 3.01
N LEU A 100 -6.62 -14.08 2.96
CA LEU A 100 -6.36 -13.01 3.94
C LEU A 100 -6.74 -13.44 5.36
N GLY A 101 -7.83 -14.20 5.51
CA GLY A 101 -8.24 -14.78 6.78
C GLY A 101 -7.26 -15.82 7.34
N GLN A 102 -6.49 -16.50 6.49
CA GLN A 102 -5.46 -17.44 6.93
C GLN A 102 -4.17 -16.75 7.33
N LEU A 103 -3.72 -15.78 6.51
CA LEU A 103 -2.51 -14.99 6.79
C LEU A 103 -2.63 -14.26 8.13
N GLY A 104 -3.80 -13.71 8.45
CA GLY A 104 -4.05 -13.05 9.73
C GLY A 104 -4.00 -13.98 10.96
N ARG A 105 -4.09 -15.31 10.78
CA ARG A 105 -4.06 -16.29 11.90
C ARG A 105 -2.66 -16.80 12.22
N GLN A 106 -1.68 -16.64 11.33
CA GLN A 106 -0.33 -17.15 11.55
C GLN A 106 0.48 -16.25 12.50
N ARG A 107 0.44 -16.59 13.80
CA ARG A 107 1.08 -15.81 14.88
C ARG A 107 2.60 -15.86 14.90
N GLN A 108 3.20 -16.93 14.37
CA GLN A 108 4.64 -17.19 14.45
C GLN A 108 5.45 -16.21 13.58
N GLU A 109 4.85 -15.70 12.49
CA GLU A 109 5.52 -14.88 11.48
C GLU A 109 4.77 -13.57 11.20
N ARG A 110 4.16 -12.98 12.24
CA ARG A 110 3.31 -11.78 12.09
C ARG A 110 3.98 -10.62 11.37
N ALA A 111 5.26 -10.35 11.65
CA ALA A 111 5.99 -9.26 11.00
C ALA A 111 6.16 -9.50 9.50
N HIS A 112 6.51 -10.73 9.11
CA HIS A 112 6.67 -11.11 7.71
C HIS A 112 5.32 -11.12 6.98
N ALA A 113 4.27 -11.67 7.61
CA ALA A 113 2.92 -11.63 7.09
C ALA A 113 2.40 -10.19 6.92
N ALA A 114 2.68 -9.29 7.87
CA ALA A 114 2.32 -7.88 7.76
C ALA A 114 3.02 -7.22 6.56
N GLN A 115 4.32 -7.48 6.33
CA GLN A 115 5.02 -6.97 5.15
C GLN A 115 4.44 -7.50 3.83
N VAL A 116 4.08 -8.79 3.76
CA VAL A 116 3.38 -9.34 2.60
C VAL A 116 2.04 -8.63 2.37
N LEU A 117 1.27 -8.37 3.43
CA LEU A 117 0.02 -7.63 3.35
C LEU A 117 0.22 -6.17 2.91
N VAL A 118 1.30 -5.51 3.34
CA VAL A 118 1.68 -4.15 2.88
C VAL A 118 1.94 -4.15 1.37
N PHE A 119 2.75 -5.07 0.86
CA PHE A 119 2.99 -5.15 -0.59
C PHE A 119 1.75 -5.60 -1.36
N LEU A 120 0.91 -6.46 -0.78
CA LEU A 120 -0.35 -6.86 -1.37
C LEU A 120 -1.31 -5.67 -1.49
N LEU A 121 -1.38 -4.82 -0.46
CA LEU A 121 -2.11 -3.55 -0.50
C LEU A 121 -1.62 -2.68 -1.64
N PHE A 122 -0.30 -2.56 -1.83
CA PHE A 122 0.26 -1.81 -2.95
C PHE A 122 -0.22 -2.31 -4.32
N PHE A 123 -0.22 -3.64 -4.56
CA PHE A 123 -0.71 -4.20 -5.82
C PHE A 123 -2.21 -3.93 -6.01
N PHE A 124 -3.04 -4.09 -4.98
CA PHE A 124 -4.48 -3.82 -5.08
C PHE A 124 -4.82 -2.34 -5.23
N ILE A 125 -4.05 -1.44 -4.61
CA ILE A 125 -4.19 0.00 -4.85
C ILE A 125 -3.83 0.33 -6.30
N THR A 126 -2.81 -0.32 -6.86
CA THR A 126 -2.43 -0.15 -8.27
C THR A 126 -3.54 -0.61 -9.22
N ASP A 127 -4.17 -1.75 -8.94
CA ASP A 127 -5.34 -2.24 -9.68
C ASP A 127 -6.54 -1.30 -9.54
N LEU A 128 -6.81 -0.83 -8.31
CA LEU A 128 -7.88 0.13 -8.03
C LEU A 128 -7.69 1.42 -8.82
N LEU A 129 -6.48 1.99 -8.81
CA LEU A 129 -6.15 3.18 -9.58
C LEU A 129 -6.29 2.92 -11.09
N SER A 130 -5.87 1.76 -11.57
CA SER A 130 -6.03 1.37 -12.98
C SER A 130 -7.51 1.26 -13.36
N ALA A 131 -8.34 0.67 -12.50
CA ALA A 131 -9.79 0.53 -12.70
C ALA A 131 -10.50 1.89 -12.67
N LEU A 132 -10.11 2.78 -11.76
CA LEU A 132 -10.61 4.16 -11.69
C LEU A 132 -10.28 4.94 -12.97
N LEU A 133 -9.05 4.84 -13.47
CA LEU A 133 -8.62 5.49 -14.70
C LEU A 133 -9.32 4.93 -15.96
N GLN A 134 -9.80 3.68 -15.90
CA GLN A 134 -10.51 3.01 -16.99
C GLN A 134 -12.05 3.06 -16.83
N ASN A 135 -12.57 3.70 -15.77
CA ASN A 135 -13.99 3.76 -15.40
C ASN A 135 -14.66 2.36 -15.31
N GLN A 136 -13.99 1.40 -14.67
CA GLN A 136 -14.49 0.03 -14.47
C GLN A 136 -15.10 -0.15 -13.07
N ASP A 137 -16.35 0.28 -12.89
CA ASP A 137 -17.00 0.36 -11.57
C ASP A 137 -16.98 -0.97 -10.78
N GLU A 138 -17.32 -2.10 -11.42
CA GLU A 138 -17.28 -3.43 -10.79
C GLU A 138 -15.87 -3.82 -10.30
N SER A 139 -14.84 -3.45 -11.06
CA SER A 139 -13.44 -3.71 -10.71
C SER A 139 -12.96 -2.78 -9.60
N VAL A 140 -13.45 -1.55 -9.56
CA VAL A 140 -13.21 -0.58 -8.48
C VAL A 140 -13.76 -1.12 -7.17
N GLU A 141 -15.03 -1.52 -7.13
CA GLU A 141 -15.65 -2.07 -5.91
C GLU A 141 -14.94 -3.33 -5.42
N SER A 142 -14.57 -4.23 -6.33
CA SER A 142 -13.85 -5.45 -5.99
C SER A 142 -12.46 -5.16 -5.41
N ALA A 143 -11.65 -4.32 -6.06
CA ALA A 143 -10.30 -3.98 -5.59
C ALA A 143 -10.34 -3.18 -4.27
N GLN A 144 -11.29 -2.26 -4.13
CA GLN A 144 -11.52 -1.48 -2.92
C GLN A 144 -11.91 -2.39 -1.74
N GLY A 145 -12.84 -3.32 -1.95
CA GLY A 145 -13.27 -4.26 -0.91
C GLY A 145 -12.12 -5.15 -0.40
N VAL A 146 -11.19 -5.52 -1.28
CA VAL A 146 -9.96 -6.24 -0.88
C VAL A 146 -9.02 -5.33 -0.09
N CYS A 147 -8.80 -4.09 -0.55
CA CYS A 147 -7.94 -3.13 0.17
C CYS A 147 -8.44 -2.88 1.59
N VAL A 148 -9.77 -2.71 1.77
CA VAL A 148 -10.40 -2.57 3.09
C VAL A 148 -10.11 -3.79 3.97
N GLN A 149 -10.29 -5.00 3.44
CA GLN A 149 -10.00 -6.23 4.19
C GLN A 149 -8.52 -6.32 4.60
N ILE A 150 -7.60 -5.92 3.74
CA ILE A 150 -6.15 -5.90 4.04
C ILE A 150 -5.87 -4.89 5.16
N LEU A 151 -6.38 -3.66 5.06
CA LEU A 151 -6.18 -2.62 6.08
C LEU A 151 -6.78 -3.01 7.44
N SER A 152 -7.93 -3.68 7.47
CA SER A 152 -8.50 -4.23 8.72
C SER A 152 -7.63 -5.32 9.36
N ARG A 153 -6.65 -5.89 8.64
CA ARG A 153 -5.64 -6.80 9.23
C ARG A 153 -4.34 -6.10 9.60
N LEU A 154 -4.12 -4.89 9.09
CA LEU A 154 -2.96 -4.05 9.36
C LEU A 154 -3.27 -2.95 10.40
N GLU A 155 -4.40 -3.03 11.10
CA GLU A 155 -4.86 -2.02 12.06
C GLU A 155 -3.89 -1.74 13.22
N ASP A 156 -3.08 -2.72 13.60
CA ASP A 156 -2.06 -2.60 14.66
C ASP A 156 -0.66 -2.23 14.09
N CYS A 157 -0.55 -1.95 12.79
CA CYS A 157 0.70 -1.70 12.09
C CYS A 157 0.62 -0.39 11.29
N THR A 158 1.72 0.37 11.27
CA THR A 158 1.83 1.64 10.53
C THR A 158 2.76 1.55 9.33
N ASP A 159 3.36 0.39 9.06
CA ASP A 159 4.36 0.18 8.00
C ASP A 159 3.79 0.31 6.59
N TRP A 160 2.47 0.35 6.46
CA TRP A 160 1.78 0.59 5.19
C TRP A 160 1.62 2.08 4.87
N LEU A 161 1.71 2.99 5.85
CA LEU A 161 1.54 4.43 5.61
C LEU A 161 2.57 5.01 4.64
N PRO A 162 3.86 4.60 4.66
CA PRO A 162 4.85 5.06 3.68
C PRO A 162 4.52 4.75 2.22
N LEU A 163 3.63 3.77 1.93
CA LEU A 163 3.15 3.50 0.56
C LEU A 163 2.50 4.73 -0.09
N PHE A 164 1.87 5.56 0.75
CA PHE A 164 1.10 6.72 0.30
C PHE A 164 1.89 8.03 0.36
N GLN A 165 3.14 7.97 0.81
CA GLN A 165 4.01 9.12 0.92
C GLN A 165 4.93 9.23 -0.32
N PRO A 166 5.33 10.45 -0.71
CA PRO A 166 6.26 10.65 -1.82
C PRO A 166 7.61 9.94 -1.54
N PRO A 167 8.35 9.55 -2.59
CA PRO A 167 9.60 8.85 -2.44
C PRO A 167 10.63 9.65 -1.64
N GLY A 168 11.23 8.99 -0.65
CA GLY A 168 12.12 9.63 0.31
C GLY A 168 12.92 8.63 1.14
N PRO A 169 13.92 9.10 1.90
CA PRO A 169 14.81 8.23 2.69
C PRO A 169 14.08 7.45 3.79
N GLU A 170 12.91 7.93 4.22
CA GLU A 170 12.08 7.34 5.28
C GLU A 170 11.18 6.18 4.80
N GLN A 171 11.26 5.77 3.53
CA GLN A 171 10.34 4.75 2.97
C GLN A 171 10.55 3.33 3.48
N GLY A 172 11.62 3.04 4.23
CA GLY A 172 11.84 1.73 4.84
C GLY A 172 11.67 0.56 3.85
N SER A 173 10.85 -0.43 4.23
CA SER A 173 10.49 -1.59 3.38
C SER A 173 9.52 -1.28 2.23
N CYS A 174 9.09 -0.03 2.06
CA CYS A 174 8.33 0.39 0.88
C CYS A 174 9.25 0.89 -0.24
N ARG A 175 10.57 0.90 -0.04
CA ARG A 175 11.52 1.33 -1.09
C ARG A 175 11.41 0.44 -2.33
N GLU A 176 11.20 -0.87 -2.17
CA GLU A 176 11.08 -1.75 -3.34
C GLU A 176 9.88 -1.39 -4.22
N VAL A 177 8.83 -0.79 -3.66
CA VAL A 177 7.66 -0.32 -4.42
C VAL A 177 8.07 0.64 -5.52
N THR A 178 8.94 1.61 -5.20
CA THR A 178 9.42 2.61 -6.17
C THR A 178 10.14 1.98 -7.37
N MET A 179 10.75 0.81 -7.19
CA MET A 179 11.47 0.08 -8.24
C MET A 179 10.56 -0.81 -9.09
N VAL A 180 9.32 -1.06 -8.64
CA VAL A 180 8.35 -1.93 -9.33
C VAL A 180 7.11 -1.19 -9.82
N THR A 181 7.10 0.14 -9.70
CA THR A 181 5.99 0.98 -10.16
C THR A 181 6.47 2.15 -11.01
N THR A 182 5.51 2.89 -11.55
CA THR A 182 5.77 4.08 -12.36
C THR A 182 5.55 5.34 -11.55
N ASP A 183 6.26 6.43 -11.87
CA ASP A 183 6.07 7.75 -11.26
C ASP A 183 4.62 8.25 -11.36
N ARG A 184 3.90 7.84 -12.41
CA ARG A 184 2.47 8.13 -12.56
C ARG A 184 1.65 7.48 -11.45
N HIS A 185 1.88 6.21 -11.15
CA HIS A 185 1.16 5.51 -10.08
C HIS A 185 1.56 6.01 -8.70
N LEU A 186 2.85 6.30 -8.47
CA LEU A 186 3.30 6.91 -7.20
C LEU A 186 2.60 8.24 -6.93
N ARG A 187 2.48 9.11 -7.94
CA ARG A 187 1.76 10.38 -7.82
C ARG A 187 0.28 10.21 -7.51
N LEU A 188 -0.33 9.11 -7.94
CA LEU A 188 -1.75 8.82 -7.71
C LEU A 188 -2.02 8.09 -6.39
N MET A 189 -1.00 7.73 -5.61
CA MET A 189 -1.20 7.06 -4.32
C MET A 189 -2.14 7.80 -3.36
N PRO A 190 -2.11 9.15 -3.24
CA PRO A 190 -3.07 9.87 -2.41
C PRO A 190 -4.53 9.66 -2.81
N LEU A 191 -4.80 9.49 -4.10
CA LEU A 191 -6.13 9.13 -4.60
C LEU A 191 -6.51 7.71 -4.14
N GLY A 192 -5.58 6.77 -4.18
CA GLY A 192 -5.78 5.41 -3.66
C GLY A 192 -6.11 5.40 -2.16
N PHE A 193 -5.38 6.18 -1.36
CA PHE A 193 -5.64 6.35 0.08
C PHE A 193 -7.08 6.79 0.35
N TYR A 194 -7.51 7.88 -0.29
CA TYR A 194 -8.87 8.42 -0.11
C TYR A 194 -9.96 7.63 -0.83
N SER A 195 -9.60 6.71 -1.72
CA SER A 195 -10.55 5.75 -2.28
C SER A 195 -10.85 4.61 -1.30
N VAL A 196 -9.91 4.22 -0.44
CA VAL A 196 -10.08 3.09 0.48
C VAL A 196 -10.51 3.52 1.88
N VAL A 197 -9.80 4.48 2.49
CA VAL A 197 -9.97 4.85 3.91
C VAL A 197 -11.40 5.22 4.30
N PRO A 198 -12.21 5.92 3.48
CA PRO A 198 -13.60 6.23 3.84
C PRO A 198 -14.51 5.01 3.99
N HIS A 199 -14.12 3.86 3.43
CA HIS A 199 -14.88 2.61 3.44
C HIS A 199 -14.49 1.68 4.58
N LEU A 200 -13.54 2.10 5.43
CA LEU A 200 -13.19 1.37 6.64
C LEU A 200 -14.32 1.46 7.68
N ASP A 201 -14.52 0.36 8.40
CA ASP A 201 -15.42 0.33 9.56
C ASP A 201 -15.01 1.39 10.59
N GLY A 202 -15.99 1.96 11.28
CA GLY A 202 -15.75 3.05 12.23
C GLY A 202 -14.78 2.68 13.37
N GLU A 203 -14.79 1.42 13.80
CA GLU A 203 -13.88 0.90 14.83
C GLU A 203 -12.44 0.77 14.31
N VAL A 204 -12.27 0.25 13.08
CA VAL A 204 -10.96 0.13 12.42
C VAL A 204 -10.38 1.51 12.17
N LEU A 205 -11.16 2.42 11.59
CA LEU A 205 -10.75 3.80 11.36
C LEU A 205 -10.41 4.51 12.68
N GLY A 206 -11.19 4.30 13.73
CA GLY A 206 -10.91 4.86 15.05
C GLY A 206 -9.62 4.33 15.67
N ARG A 207 -9.24 3.06 15.44
CA ARG A 207 -7.94 2.53 15.88
C ARG A 207 -6.80 3.11 15.07
N LEU A 208 -6.93 3.16 13.75
CA LEU A 208 -5.94 3.77 12.87
C LEU A 208 -5.72 5.26 13.19
N ALA A 209 -6.78 6.02 13.48
CA ALA A 209 -6.69 7.44 13.84
C ALA A 209 -5.88 7.70 15.12
N ARG A 210 -5.70 6.68 15.98
CA ARG A 210 -4.86 6.72 17.18
C ARG A 210 -3.43 6.24 16.92
N ALA A 211 -3.18 5.60 15.79
CA ALA A 211 -1.88 5.06 15.44
C ALA A 211 -0.88 6.20 15.13
N PRO A 212 0.40 6.03 15.51
CA PRO A 212 1.40 7.07 15.34
C PRO A 212 1.60 7.40 13.85
N GLY A 213 1.59 8.69 13.53
CA GLY A 213 1.82 9.17 12.16
C GLY A 213 0.64 9.00 11.19
N PHE A 214 -0.49 8.40 11.60
CA PHE A 214 -1.67 8.24 10.74
C PHE A 214 -2.27 9.59 10.34
N LEU A 215 -2.56 10.47 11.32
CA LEU A 215 -3.11 11.81 11.05
C LEU A 215 -2.21 12.62 10.12
N LEU A 216 -0.90 12.63 10.39
CA LEU A 216 0.09 13.29 9.54
C LEU A 216 0.10 12.74 8.12
N SER A 217 0.02 11.40 7.98
CA SER A 217 -0.03 10.76 6.65
C SER A 217 -1.31 11.10 5.91
N ALA A 218 -2.46 11.14 6.59
CA ALA A 218 -3.73 11.55 6.00
C ALA A 218 -3.68 13.01 5.51
N VAL A 219 -3.18 13.93 6.34
CA VAL A 219 -3.03 15.35 5.98
C VAL A 219 -2.07 15.52 4.78
N ARG A 220 -0.94 14.81 4.77
CA ARG A 220 -0.01 14.81 3.62
C ARG A 220 -0.65 14.24 2.35
N CYS A 221 -1.41 13.15 2.47
CA CYS A 221 -2.15 12.60 1.34
C CYS A 221 -3.18 13.62 0.83
N TYR A 222 -3.86 14.34 1.72
CA TYR A 222 -4.86 15.32 1.29
C TYR A 222 -4.23 16.50 0.56
N SER A 223 -3.13 17.05 1.12
CA SER A 223 -2.35 18.10 0.47
C SER A 223 -1.85 17.67 -0.91
N ALA A 224 -1.26 16.47 -1.00
CA ALA A 224 -0.80 15.91 -2.26
C ALA A 224 -1.95 15.68 -3.26
N LEU A 225 -3.10 15.20 -2.79
CA LEU A 225 -4.29 15.02 -3.62
C LEU A 225 -4.80 16.38 -4.14
N ASN A 226 -4.83 17.40 -3.29
CA ASN A 226 -5.22 18.76 -3.67
C ASN A 226 -4.28 19.31 -4.76
N ALA A 227 -2.97 19.12 -4.60
CA ALA A 227 -1.97 19.51 -5.60
C ALA A 227 -2.20 18.83 -6.97
N LEU A 228 -2.57 17.54 -6.99
CA LEU A 228 -2.89 16.84 -8.25
C LEU A 228 -4.03 17.50 -9.04
N PHE A 229 -5.03 18.05 -8.34
CA PHE A 229 -6.17 18.73 -8.98
C PHE A 229 -5.84 20.18 -9.38
N LEU A 230 -5.00 20.87 -8.60
CA LEU A 230 -4.59 22.26 -8.88
C LEU A 230 -3.58 22.35 -10.03
N ASP A 231 -2.69 21.37 -10.17
CA ASP A 231 -1.65 21.33 -11.22
C ASP A 231 -2.19 21.02 -12.63
N GLY A 232 -3.51 20.86 -12.80
CA GLY A 232 -4.12 20.68 -14.12
C GLY A 232 -3.83 19.32 -14.76
N TYR A 233 -3.47 18.29 -13.99
CA TYR A 233 -3.47 16.89 -14.45
C TYR A 233 -4.89 16.31 -14.56
N THR A 234 -5.89 17.16 -14.79
CA THR A 234 -7.18 16.73 -15.30
C THR A 234 -6.96 16.24 -16.73
N PRO A 235 -7.23 14.96 -17.04
CA PRO A 235 -7.26 14.52 -18.42
C PRO A 235 -8.20 15.46 -19.17
N VAL A 236 -7.73 16.06 -20.27
CA VAL A 236 -8.59 16.80 -21.19
C VAL A 236 -9.80 15.91 -21.44
N PRO A 237 -11.03 16.37 -21.14
CA PRO A 237 -12.20 15.54 -21.36
C PRO A 237 -12.22 15.18 -22.85
N PRO A 238 -12.31 13.89 -23.21
CA PRO A 238 -12.56 13.52 -24.59
C PRO A 238 -13.76 14.31 -25.11
N ALA A 239 -13.73 14.69 -26.39
CA ALA A 239 -14.77 15.51 -27.04
C ALA A 239 -16.19 14.93 -26.88
N ASP A 240 -16.28 13.65 -26.51
CA ASP A 240 -17.50 12.98 -26.07
C ASP A 240 -17.44 12.68 -24.55
N PRO A 241 -18.29 13.29 -23.71
CA PRO A 241 -18.38 12.93 -22.31
C PRO A 241 -18.92 11.50 -22.19
N LEU A 242 -18.04 10.55 -21.88
CA LEU A 242 -18.45 9.24 -21.41
C LEU A 242 -19.26 9.41 -20.10
N PRO A 243 -20.41 8.75 -19.95
CA PRO A 243 -21.36 8.97 -18.85
C PRO A 243 -20.81 8.69 -17.44
N ASN A 244 -19.63 8.06 -17.31
CA ASN A 244 -19.04 7.63 -16.04
C ASN A 244 -17.68 8.31 -15.72
N GLN A 245 -17.39 9.51 -16.26
CA GLN A 245 -16.17 10.21 -15.82
C GLN A 245 -16.23 10.50 -14.32
N VAL A 246 -15.20 10.04 -13.60
CA VAL A 246 -15.06 10.26 -12.16
C VAL A 246 -14.99 11.77 -11.89
N ASP A 247 -16.03 12.33 -11.29
CA ASP A 247 -16.12 13.75 -10.98
C ASP A 247 -15.04 14.16 -9.96
N PRO A 248 -14.03 14.95 -10.37
CA PRO A 248 -12.95 15.44 -9.51
C PRO A 248 -13.43 16.12 -8.23
N LEU A 249 -14.53 16.86 -8.32
CA LEU A 249 -15.09 17.61 -7.19
C LEU A 249 -15.70 16.67 -6.16
N ARG A 250 -16.30 15.56 -6.60
CA ARG A 250 -16.83 14.54 -5.69
C ARG A 250 -15.73 13.78 -4.97
N ILE A 251 -14.62 13.49 -5.64
CA ILE A 251 -13.43 12.89 -4.98
C ILE A 251 -12.95 13.83 -3.87
N MET A 252 -12.74 15.10 -4.19
CA MET A 252 -12.23 16.08 -3.21
C MET A 252 -13.18 16.29 -2.04
N ALA A 253 -14.49 16.37 -2.29
CA ALA A 253 -15.49 16.50 -1.23
C ALA A 253 -15.47 15.28 -0.28
N ARG A 254 -15.37 14.06 -0.83
CA ARG A 254 -15.27 12.82 -0.03
C ARG A 254 -13.97 12.75 0.75
N ALA A 255 -12.84 13.10 0.13
CA ALA A 255 -11.54 13.12 0.79
C ALA A 255 -11.53 14.10 1.96
N ARG A 256 -12.09 15.29 1.76
CA ARG A 256 -12.24 16.32 2.81
C ARG A 256 -13.11 15.83 3.97
N GLN A 257 -14.27 15.24 3.67
CA GLN A 257 -15.14 14.67 4.70
C GLN A 257 -14.46 13.56 5.50
N ALA A 258 -13.72 12.69 4.82
CA ALA A 258 -12.95 11.64 5.48
C ALA A 258 -11.84 12.22 6.37
N LEU A 259 -11.15 13.26 5.92
CA LEU A 259 -10.13 13.94 6.73
C LEU A 259 -10.72 14.58 7.98
N PHE A 260 -11.86 15.26 7.89
CA PHE A 260 -12.54 15.79 9.08
C PHE A 260 -12.88 14.70 10.09
N ARG A 261 -13.35 13.54 9.60
CA ARG A 261 -13.62 12.38 10.46
C ARG A 261 -12.35 11.86 11.12
N ILE A 262 -11.23 11.81 10.40
CA ILE A 262 -9.93 11.38 10.95
C ILE A 262 -9.48 12.36 12.04
N ILE A 263 -9.50 13.67 11.77
CA ILE A 263 -9.15 14.72 12.74
C ILE A 263 -9.98 14.56 14.01
N ALA A 264 -11.30 14.37 13.89
CA ALA A 264 -12.18 14.23 15.05
C ALA A 264 -11.94 12.94 15.87
N LEU A 265 -11.40 11.89 15.24
CA LEU A 265 -11.10 10.61 15.90
C LEU A 265 -9.67 10.55 16.48
N SER A 266 -8.78 11.44 16.05
CA SER A 266 -7.40 11.48 16.51
C SER A 266 -7.31 12.11 17.90
N PRO A 267 -6.67 11.44 18.88
CA PRO A 267 -6.51 11.98 20.22
C PRO A 267 -5.32 12.96 20.28
N ASP A 268 -5.46 14.04 21.05
CA ASP A 268 -4.41 15.05 21.25
C ASP A 268 -3.07 14.45 21.74
N ALA A 269 -3.16 13.38 22.54
CA ALA A 269 -2.02 12.67 23.13
C ALA A 269 -1.21 11.84 22.11
N SER A 270 -1.75 11.56 20.92
CA SER A 270 -1.04 10.81 19.87
C SER A 270 -0.05 11.67 19.05
N VAL A 271 -0.13 12.99 19.19
CA VAL A 271 0.65 13.95 18.41
C VAL A 271 1.84 14.42 19.22
N SER A 272 3.01 13.85 18.95
CA SER A 272 4.27 14.36 19.53
C SER A 272 4.51 15.82 19.11
N HIS A 273 5.28 16.57 19.90
CA HIS A 273 5.60 17.96 19.58
C HIS A 273 6.22 18.13 18.18
N SER A 274 7.03 17.16 17.73
CA SER A 274 7.61 17.14 16.38
C SER A 274 6.56 16.97 15.28
N VAL A 275 5.59 16.07 15.48
CA VAL A 275 4.48 15.83 14.54
C VAL A 275 3.56 17.05 14.51
N ARG A 276 3.32 17.70 15.66
CA ARG A 276 2.53 18.94 15.75
C ARG A 276 3.12 20.05 14.89
N ARG A 277 4.45 20.23 14.93
CA ARG A 277 5.16 21.20 14.08
C ARG A 277 5.02 20.85 12.60
N GLN A 278 5.20 19.58 12.22
CA GLN A 278 5.04 19.14 10.83
C GLN A 278 3.61 19.33 10.32
N LEU A 279 2.59 19.09 11.16
CA LEU A 279 1.20 19.36 10.81
C LEU A 279 0.95 20.86 10.60
N GLN A 280 1.52 21.73 11.46
CA GLN A 280 1.43 23.19 11.32
C GLN A 280 2.11 23.70 10.04
N GLU A 281 3.22 23.09 9.63
CA GLU A 281 3.90 23.43 8.37
C GLU A 281 3.02 23.10 7.16
N VAL A 282 2.34 21.96 7.17
CA VAL A 282 1.46 21.52 6.07
C VAL A 282 0.14 22.32 6.02
N CYS A 283 -0.30 22.95 7.13
CA CYS A 283 -1.54 23.75 7.19
C CYS A 283 -1.64 24.85 6.11
N GLY A 284 -0.52 25.37 5.62
CA GLY A 284 -0.49 26.40 4.58
C GLY A 284 -0.92 25.89 3.20
N ASP A 285 -0.78 24.60 2.94
CA ASP A 285 -1.10 23.97 1.65
C ASP A 285 -2.52 23.39 1.60
N LEU A 286 -3.27 23.52 2.70
CA LEU A 286 -4.63 22.99 2.86
C LEU A 286 -5.69 24.05 2.54
N ASP A 287 -6.91 23.59 2.24
CA ASP A 287 -8.07 24.48 2.17
C ASP A 287 -8.37 25.10 3.55
N PRO A 288 -9.01 26.29 3.59
CA PRO A 288 -9.18 27.04 4.84
C PRO A 288 -10.01 26.29 5.88
N GLU A 289 -10.96 25.44 5.46
CA GLU A 289 -11.80 24.69 6.40
C GLU A 289 -11.01 23.57 7.10
N VAL A 290 -10.23 22.79 6.34
CA VAL A 290 -9.35 21.76 6.92
C VAL A 290 -8.26 22.39 7.78
N SER A 291 -7.66 23.50 7.33
CA SER A 291 -6.64 24.22 8.09
C SER A 291 -7.18 24.74 9.44
N ALA A 292 -8.41 25.27 9.46
CA ALA A 292 -9.08 25.69 10.68
C ALA A 292 -9.39 24.51 11.62
N ALA A 293 -9.92 23.41 11.09
CA ALA A 293 -10.20 22.21 11.90
C ALA A 293 -8.92 21.64 12.52
N LEU A 294 -7.85 21.51 11.73
CA LEU A 294 -6.56 21.02 12.22
C LEU A 294 -5.97 21.99 13.26
N SER A 295 -6.03 23.29 13.03
CA SER A 295 -5.55 24.30 13.99
C SER A 295 -6.31 24.25 15.31
N SER A 296 -7.63 24.04 15.27
CA SER A 296 -8.46 23.89 16.48
C SER A 296 -8.10 22.63 17.26
N HIS A 297 -7.84 21.51 16.57
CA HIS A 297 -7.38 20.27 17.18
C HIS A 297 -5.98 20.40 17.77
N LEU A 298 -5.12 21.21 17.15
CA LEU A 298 -3.75 21.45 17.62
C LEU A 298 -3.64 22.58 18.66
N ALA A 299 -4.71 23.27 19.00
CA ALA A 299 -4.69 24.28 20.05
C ALA A 299 -4.35 23.63 21.41
N PRO A 300 -3.59 24.30 22.30
CA PRO A 300 -3.41 23.81 23.65
C PRO A 300 -4.78 23.77 24.35
N PRO A 301 -5.02 22.80 25.27
CA PRO A 301 -6.21 22.84 26.10
C PRO A 301 -6.23 24.18 26.83
N SER A 302 -7.36 24.89 26.76
CA SER A 302 -7.53 26.15 27.49
C SER A 302 -7.19 25.92 28.96
N PRO A 303 -6.39 26.79 29.61
CA PRO A 303 -6.17 26.68 31.04
C PRO A 303 -7.53 26.68 31.73
N ASP A 304 -7.73 25.71 32.61
CA ASP A 304 -8.95 25.54 33.38
C ASP A 304 -9.21 26.83 34.17
N PRO A 305 -10.34 27.55 33.95
CA PRO A 305 -10.58 28.84 34.60
C PRO A 305 -10.61 28.74 36.14
N ALA A 306 -10.76 27.53 36.68
CA ALA A 306 -10.73 27.25 38.11
C ALA A 306 -9.33 27.37 38.76
N LEU A 307 -8.24 27.38 37.98
CA LEU A 307 -6.88 27.55 38.51
C LEU A 307 -6.35 28.98 38.39
N GLN A 308 -7.06 29.87 37.69
CA GLN A 308 -6.63 31.26 37.48
C GLN A 308 -7.08 32.20 38.61
N GLU A 309 -8.00 31.78 39.48
CA GLU A 309 -8.43 32.55 40.66
C GLU A 309 -7.54 32.36 41.90
N LEU A 310 -6.60 31.40 41.90
CA LEU A 310 -5.74 31.12 43.05
C LEU A 310 -4.41 31.90 43.06
N ASP A 311 -4.08 32.59 41.97
CA ASP A 311 -2.84 33.40 41.87
C ASP A 311 -3.06 34.91 42.18
N PHE A 312 -4.26 35.30 42.65
CA PHE A 312 -4.59 36.70 43.00
C PHE A 312 -5.02 36.91 44.47
N LEU A 313 -4.65 36.01 45.39
CA LEU A 313 -4.87 36.20 46.85
C LEU A 313 -3.59 36.04 47.67
#